data_AF-T1C3X1-F1
#
_entry.id   AF-T1C3X1-F1
#
_cell.length_a   1.000
_cell.length_b   1.000
_cell.length_c   1.000
_cell.angle_alpha   90.00
_cell.angle_beta   90.00
_cell.angle_gamma   90.00
#
_symmetry.space_group_name_H-M   'P 1'
#
loop_
_entity.id
_entity.type
_entity.pdbx_description
1 polymer ?
#
loop_
_entity_poly.entity_id
_entity_poly.type
_entity_poly.pdbx_seq_one_letter_code
_entity_poly.pdbx_strand_id
1 'polypeptide(L)'
;MRMGVHRAALAGSLAKADEVWLYIPPDLGWDAAPVLAALQGRAQGRAEVGALARDLAAAARPGDHVLIMSNGGFGGLHEQLLRELRCARSGGPPAR
;
A
#
# COMPACT_ATOMS: atom_id res chain seq x y z
N MET A 1 -0.54 1.27 -18.22
CA MET A 1 0.94 1.33 -18.29
C MET A 1 1.46 0.13 -19.08
N ARG A 2 2.37 0.29 -20.05
CA ARG A 2 3.00 -0.85 -20.76
C ARG A 2 4.08 -1.46 -19.84
N MET A 3 3.95 -2.74 -19.54
CA MET A 3 4.48 -3.42 -18.33
C MET A 3 5.95 -3.90 -18.37
N GLY A 4 6.66 -3.69 -19.49
CA GLY A 4 8.03 -4.22 -19.65
C GLY A 4 9.14 -3.32 -19.11
N VAL A 5 9.04 -2.00 -19.31
CA VAL A 5 10.18 -1.07 -19.15
C VAL A 5 10.20 -0.38 -17.78
N HIS A 6 9.08 -0.33 -17.07
CA HIS A 6 8.95 0.50 -15.86
C HIS A 6 9.23 -0.24 -14.53
N ARG A 7 9.67 -1.51 -14.52
CA ARG A 7 9.85 -2.26 -13.26
C ARG A 7 10.97 -1.70 -12.38
N ALA A 8 12.14 -1.43 -12.98
CA ALA A 8 13.24 -0.78 -12.28
C ALA A 8 12.90 0.69 -11.94
N ALA A 9 12.20 1.37 -12.84
CA ALA A 9 11.74 2.74 -12.60
C ALA A 9 10.72 2.82 -11.46
N LEU A 10 9.89 1.79 -11.27
CA LEU A 10 8.89 1.73 -10.20
C LEU A 10 9.57 1.71 -8.83
N ALA A 11 10.56 0.84 -8.62
CA ALA A 11 11.34 0.84 -7.39
C ALA A 11 11.98 2.22 -7.12
N GLY A 12 12.56 2.84 -8.16
CA GLY A 12 13.12 4.18 -8.08
C GLY A 12 12.09 5.26 -7.69
N SER A 13 10.87 5.20 -8.23
CA SER A 13 9.80 6.15 -7.89
C SER A 13 9.30 5.99 -6.44
N LEU A 14 9.44 4.80 -5.86
CA LEU A 14 8.99 4.47 -4.51
C LEU A 14 10.09 4.66 -3.46
N ALA A 15 11.34 4.91 -3.88
CA ALA A 15 12.49 4.93 -2.99
C ALA A 15 12.38 5.95 -1.84
N LYS A 16 11.63 7.04 -2.03
CA LYS A 16 11.42 8.11 -1.05
C LYS A 16 10.31 7.84 -0.03
N ALA A 17 9.50 6.78 -0.20
CA ALA A 17 8.44 6.46 0.75
C ALA A 17 9.01 5.74 1.98
N ASP A 18 8.53 6.07 3.17
CA ASP A 18 8.96 5.41 4.41
C ASP A 18 8.50 3.94 4.45
N GLU A 19 7.26 3.68 4.02
CA GLU A 19 6.67 2.35 3.89
C GLU A 19 5.85 2.23 2.59
N VAL A 20 5.81 1.03 2.01
CA VAL A 20 5.19 0.77 0.70
C VAL A 20 4.37 -0.51 0.73
N TRP A 21 3.07 -0.40 0.49
CA TRP A 21 2.21 -1.56 0.26
C TRP A 21 1.94 -1.75 -1.24
N LEU A 22 2.35 -2.91 -1.76
CA LEU A 22 2.08 -3.31 -3.15
C LEU A 22 0.94 -4.32 -3.19
N TYR A 23 -0.03 -4.05 -4.06
CA TYR A 23 -1.06 -5.02 -4.42
C TYR A 23 -0.53 -5.98 -5.49
N ILE A 24 -0.48 -7.27 -5.15
CA ILE A 24 0.10 -8.35 -5.96
C ILE A 24 -0.94 -9.46 -6.07
N PRO A 25 -2.00 -9.28 -6.88
CA PRO A 25 -2.99 -10.32 -7.09
C PRO A 25 -2.37 -11.53 -7.81
N PRO A 26 -2.98 -12.73 -7.70
CA PRO A 26 -2.45 -13.94 -8.32
C PRO A 26 -2.25 -13.84 -9.85
N ASP A 27 -3.03 -12.97 -10.49
CA ASP A 27 -3.06 -12.74 -11.94
C ASP A 27 -2.31 -11.46 -12.38
N LEU A 28 -1.46 -10.89 -11.51
CA LEU A 28 -0.73 -9.63 -11.76
C LEU A 28 0.03 -9.63 -13.11
N GLY A 29 0.42 -10.80 -13.62
CA GLY A 29 1.03 -10.95 -14.95
C GLY A 29 2.51 -10.56 -15.01
N TRP A 30 3.14 -10.27 -13.88
CA TRP A 30 4.59 -10.05 -13.73
C TRP A 30 5.06 -10.30 -12.29
N ASP A 31 6.37 -10.46 -12.15
CA ASP A 31 7.02 -10.69 -10.85
C ASP A 31 7.36 -9.38 -10.13
N ALA A 32 6.70 -9.15 -9.00
CA ALA A 32 6.90 -7.99 -8.13
C ALA A 32 8.03 -8.17 -7.09
N ALA A 33 8.60 -9.37 -6.96
CA ALA A 33 9.68 -9.65 -5.99
C ALA A 33 10.90 -8.72 -6.15
N PRO A 34 11.37 -8.36 -7.36
CA PRO A 34 12.48 -7.43 -7.52
C PRO A 34 12.19 -6.03 -6.99
N VAL A 35 10.94 -5.56 -7.07
CA VAL A 35 10.53 -4.25 -6.54
C VAL A 35 10.52 -4.28 -5.02
N LEU A 36 9.97 -5.34 -4.43
CA LEU A 36 9.98 -5.53 -2.98
C LEU A 36 11.42 -5.59 -2.43
N ALA A 37 12.30 -6.34 -3.10
CA ALA A 37 13.70 -6.47 -2.71
C ALA A 37 14.45 -5.12 -2.77
N ALA A 38 14.20 -4.32 -3.81
CA ALA A 38 14.84 -3.02 -3.98
C ALA A 38 14.49 -2.00 -2.88
N LEU A 39 13.36 -2.18 -2.19
CA LEU A 39 12.91 -1.32 -1.11
C LEU A 39 13.42 -1.76 0.28
N GLN A 40 14.29 -2.78 0.34
CA GLN A 40 15.08 -3.14 1.52
C GLN A 40 14.25 -3.37 2.80
N GLY A 41 13.11 -4.05 2.67
CA GLY A 41 12.24 -4.38 3.81
C GLY A 41 11.21 -3.30 4.16
N ARG A 42 11.24 -2.13 3.51
CA ARG A 42 10.19 -1.10 3.63
C ARG A 42 8.93 -1.40 2.83
N ALA A 43 8.91 -2.48 2.07
CA ALA A 43 7.80 -2.81 1.20
C ALA A 43 7.16 -4.15 1.55
N GLN A 44 5.83 -4.19 1.56
CA GLN A 44 5.06 -5.39 1.80
C GLN A 44 4.11 -5.66 0.63
N GLY A 45 4.05 -6.91 0.18
CA GLY A 45 3.14 -7.38 -0.86
C GLY A 45 1.86 -7.97 -0.28
N ARG A 46 0.69 -7.68 -0.86
CA ARG A 46 -0.60 -8.28 -0.49
C ARG A 46 -1.39 -8.69 -1.72
N ALA A 47 -1.95 -9.90 -1.70
CA ALA A 47 -2.79 -10.41 -2.78
C ALA A 47 -4.25 -9.93 -2.73
N GLU A 48 -4.68 -9.40 -1.57
CA GLU A 48 -6.05 -8.98 -1.32
C GLU A 48 -6.11 -7.51 -0.91
N VAL A 49 -7.01 -6.74 -1.55
CA VAL A 49 -7.17 -5.30 -1.26
C VAL A 49 -7.60 -5.07 0.18
N GLY A 50 -8.49 -5.89 0.71
CA GLY A 50 -8.94 -5.78 2.10
C GLY A 50 -7.85 -6.14 3.13
N ALA A 51 -6.90 -7.01 2.77
CA ALA A 51 -5.73 -7.27 3.62
C ALA A 51 -4.76 -6.09 3.58
N LEU A 52 -4.54 -5.52 2.40
CA LEU A 52 -3.73 -4.31 2.23
C LEU A 52 -4.29 -3.13 3.04
N ALA A 53 -5.60 -2.88 2.94
CA ALA A 53 -6.28 -1.80 3.65
C ALA A 53 -6.13 -1.91 5.17
N ARG A 54 -6.35 -3.12 5.72
CA ARG A 54 -6.25 -3.38 7.17
C ARG A 54 -4.82 -3.19 7.68
N ASP A 55 -3.85 -3.75 6.98
CA ASP A 55 -2.44 -3.67 7.40
C ASP A 55 -1.91 -2.23 7.31
N LEU A 56 -2.26 -1.51 6.24
CA LEU A 56 -1.94 -0.10 6.09
C LEU A 56 -2.59 0.75 7.20
N ALA A 57 -3.86 0.51 7.51
CA ALA A 57 -4.54 1.23 8.60
C ALA A 57 -3.93 0.95 9.98
N ALA A 58 -3.47 -0.28 10.22
CA ALA A 58 -2.81 -0.67 11.46
C ALA A 58 -1.40 -0.06 11.60
N ALA A 59 -0.69 0.14 10.49
CA ALA A 59 0.63 0.78 10.49
C ALA A 59 0.55 2.31 10.58
N ALA A 60 -0.49 2.91 9.99
CA ALA A 60 -0.65 4.36 9.93
C ALA A 60 -0.84 5.01 11.30
N ARG A 61 -0.19 6.16 11.49
CA ARG A 61 -0.21 6.97 12.71
C ARG A 61 -0.75 8.37 12.43
N PRO A 62 -1.26 9.09 13.45
CA PRO A 62 -1.58 10.49 13.31
C PRO A 62 -0.36 11.29 12.82
N GLY A 63 -0.55 12.07 11.75
CA GLY A 63 0.52 12.83 11.10
C GLY A 63 1.09 12.16 9.84
N ASP A 64 0.81 10.88 9.61
CA ASP A 64 1.25 10.20 8.40
C ASP A 64 0.49 10.68 7.16
N HIS A 65 1.19 10.68 6.02
CA HIS A 65 0.63 10.97 4.72
C HIS A 65 0.56 9.70 3.88
N VAL A 66 -0.66 9.32 3.45
CA VAL A 66 -0.88 8.15 2.59
C VAL A 66 -1.14 8.60 1.16
N LEU A 67 -0.28 8.17 0.23
CA LEU A 67 -0.47 8.35 -1.20
C LEU A 67 -0.93 7.04 -1.85
N ILE A 68 -2.12 7.04 -2.44
CA ILE A 68 -2.64 5.88 -3.19
C ILE A 68 -2.37 6.10 -4.68
N MET A 69 -1.61 5.20 -5.30
CA MET A 69 -1.30 5.23 -6.73
C MET A 69 -2.01 4.09 -7.45
N SER A 70 -3.02 4.40 -8.26
CA SER A 70 -3.79 3.42 -9.04
C SER A 70 -4.19 4.00 -10.39
N ASN A 71 -4.26 3.13 -11.40
CA ASN A 71 -4.78 3.49 -12.73
C ASN A 71 -6.31 3.30 -12.85
N GLY A 72 -7.00 2.94 -11.77
CA GLY A 72 -8.44 2.69 -11.74
C GLY A 72 -8.99 2.58 -10.31
N GLY A 73 -10.13 1.91 -10.14
CA GLY A 73 -10.84 1.86 -8.85
C GLY A 73 -10.16 1.12 -7.70
N PHE A 74 -9.04 0.43 -7.95
CA PHE A 74 -8.23 -0.27 -6.94
C PHE A 74 -9.02 -1.19 -5.99
N GLY A 75 -10.04 -1.89 -6.49
CA GLY A 75 -10.91 -2.74 -5.67
C GLY A 75 -11.63 -2.01 -4.53
N GLY A 76 -11.79 -0.69 -4.62
CA GLY A 76 -12.42 0.12 -3.57
C GLY A 76 -11.50 0.44 -2.38
N LEU A 77 -10.17 0.34 -2.54
CA LEU A 77 -9.19 0.56 -1.48
C LEU A 77 -9.41 1.86 -0.70
N HIS A 78 -9.76 2.95 -1.40
CA HIS A 78 -9.99 4.26 -0.78
C HIS A 78 -11.04 4.20 0.34
N GLU A 79 -12.22 3.63 0.04
CA GLU A 79 -13.32 3.53 1.00
C GLU A 79 -13.04 2.48 2.09
N GLN A 80 -12.38 1.39 1.74
CA GLN A 80 -11.98 0.36 2.70
C GLN A 80 -10.98 0.93 3.71
N LEU A 81 -9.93 1.61 3.24
CA LEU A 81 -8.92 2.22 4.09
C LEU A 81 -9.52 3.28 5.02
N LEU A 82 -10.39 4.16 4.51
CA LEU A 82 -11.05 5.17 5.34
C LEU A 82 -11.90 4.54 6.45
N ARG A 83 -12.55 3.42 6.16
CA ARG A 83 -13.33 2.67 7.16
C ARG A 83 -12.42 2.08 8.24
N GLU A 84 -11.34 1.41 7.83
CA GLU A 84 -10.38 0.81 8.76
C GLU A 84 -9.71 1.87 9.65
N LEU A 85 -9.29 3.01 9.08
CA LEU A 85 -8.73 4.13 9.84
C LEU A 85 -9.72 4.72 10.85
N ARG A 86 -11.01 4.80 10.50
CA ARG A 86 -12.03 5.24 11.46
C ARG A 86 -12.20 4.22 12.57
N CYS A 87 -12.34 2.94 12.24
CA CYS A 87 -12.47 1.85 13.21
C CYS A 87 -11.28 1.78 14.18
N ALA A 88 -10.05 1.87 13.67
CA ALA A 88 -8.82 1.88 14.48
C ALA A 88 -8.78 3.07 15.45
N ARG A 89 -9.28 4.24 15.03
CA ARG A 89 -9.33 5.45 15.86
C ARG A 89 -10.44 5.43 16.91
N SER A 90 -11.53 4.72 16.68
CA SER A 90 -12.63 4.55 17.64
C SER A 90 -12.21 3.82 18.93
N GLY A 91 -11.06 3.14 18.93
CA GLY A 91 -10.49 2.46 20.10
C GLY A 91 -9.37 3.24 20.83
N GLY A 92 -9.08 4.48 20.44
CA GLY A 92 -8.06 5.31 21.09
C GLY A 92 -8.54 5.94 22.40
N PRO A 93 -7.66 6.11 23.42
CA PRO A 93 -8.06 6.71 24.70
C PRO A 93 -8.59 8.14 24.50
N PRO A 94 -9.53 8.61 25.34
CA PRO A 94 -10.08 9.95 25.22
C PRO A 94 -8.95 10.99 25.28
N ALA A 95 -9.00 11.96 24.38
CA ALA A 95 -8.10 13.10 24.35
C ALA A 95 -8.09 13.77 25.74
N ARG A 96 -6.90 13.99 26.29
CA ARG A 96 -6.70 14.76 27.53
C ARG A 96 -6.92 16.24 27.28
#